data_AF-A0A5F1YDR1-F1
#
_entry.id   AF-A0A5F1YDR1-F1
#
_cell.length_a   1.000
_cell.length_b   1.000
_cell.length_c   1.000
_cell.angle_alpha   90.00
_cell.angle_beta   90.00
_cell.angle_gamma   90.00
#
_symmetry.space_group_name_H-M   'P 1'
#
loop_
_entity.id
_entity.type
_entity.pdbx_description
1 polymer ?
#
loop_
_entity_poly.entity_id
_entity_poly.type
_entity_poly.pdbx_seq_one_letter_code
_entity_poly.pdbx_strand_id
1 'polypeptide(L)'
;MQGKSTTDIMSDKANGRRIVYLLHELEETIHGRAESIGVSELTYRKTIYRQAGNQEVISDLTMLGIDHDLTPFDKRKERVPRWLKESAAS
;
A
#
# COMPACT_ATOMS: atom_id res chain seq x y z
N MET A 1 31.38 -8.59 6.25
CA MET A 1 30.41 -9.21 5.32
C MET A 1 29.07 -9.28 6.01
N GLN A 2 28.07 -8.54 5.53
CA GLN A 2 26.67 -8.95 5.64
C GLN A 2 25.95 -8.26 4.47
N GLY A 3 25.91 -8.98 3.34
CA GLY A 3 25.25 -8.53 2.13
C GLY A 3 23.77 -8.35 2.43
N LYS A 4 23.27 -7.12 2.30
CA LYS A 4 21.84 -6.88 2.19
C LYS A 4 21.39 -7.66 0.96
N SER A 5 20.46 -8.59 1.16
CA SER A 5 19.90 -9.38 0.07
C SER A 5 19.28 -8.43 -0.96
N THR A 6 19.24 -8.83 -2.23
CA THR A 6 18.52 -8.12 -3.31
C THR A 6 17.04 -7.87 -2.97
N THR A 7 16.52 -8.53 -1.95
CA THR A 7 15.17 -8.43 -1.39
C THR A 7 14.98 -7.23 -0.43
N ASP A 8 16.04 -6.63 0.11
CA ASP A 8 15.96 -5.59 1.16
C ASP A 8 16.06 -4.13 0.66
N ILE A 9 15.99 -3.89 -0.66
CA ILE A 9 16.13 -2.55 -1.25
C ILE A 9 14.91 -2.21 -2.12
N MET A 10 13.72 -2.57 -1.67
CA MET A 10 12.49 -1.95 -2.18
C MET A 10 11.80 -1.22 -1.04
N SER A 11 12.24 0.02 -0.78
CA SER A 11 11.49 0.94 0.10
C SER A 11 10.03 1.00 -0.35
N ASP A 12 9.08 1.26 0.56
CA ASP A 12 7.65 1.39 0.19
C ASP A 12 7.42 2.40 -0.95
N LYS A 13 8.27 3.43 -1.04
CA LYS A 13 8.31 4.38 -2.16
C LYS A 13 8.72 3.76 -3.50
N ALA A 14 9.66 2.82 -3.50
CA ALA A 14 10.08 2.09 -4.68
C ALA A 14 8.99 1.11 -5.15
N ASN A 15 8.33 0.42 -4.22
CA ASN A 15 7.20 -0.44 -4.55
C ASN A 15 6.02 0.37 -5.15
N GLY A 16 5.66 1.49 -4.52
CA GLY A 16 4.62 2.37 -5.04
C GLY A 16 4.94 2.90 -6.44
N ARG A 17 6.19 3.32 -6.70
CA ARG A 17 6.63 3.72 -8.05
C ARG A 17 6.55 2.58 -9.07
N ARG A 18 6.93 1.35 -8.67
CA ARG A 18 6.80 0.16 -9.52
C ARG A 18 5.35 -0.10 -9.91
N ILE A 19 4.42 -0.01 -8.95
CA ILE A 19 2.98 -0.17 -9.22
C ILE A 19 2.49 0.89 -10.20
N VAL A 20 2.89 2.16 -10.03
CA VAL A 20 2.54 3.23 -10.99
C VAL A 20 3.06 2.93 -12.39
N TYR A 21 4.30 2.47 -12.51
CA TYR A 21 4.88 2.08 -13.79
C TYR A 21 4.07 0.93 -14.45
N LEU A 22 3.72 -0.10 -13.70
CA LEU A 22 2.92 -1.23 -14.22
C LEU A 22 1.52 -0.80 -14.65
N LEU A 23 0.88 0.14 -13.95
CA LEU A 23 -0.38 0.71 -14.41
C LEU A 23 -0.22 1.41 -15.77
N HIS A 24 0.85 2.18 -15.96
CA HIS A 24 1.12 2.81 -17.26
C HIS A 24 1.36 1.80 -18.39
N GLU A 25 2.06 0.70 -18.13
CA GLU A 25 2.27 -0.38 -19.11
C GLU A 25 0.95 -1.08 -19.49
N LEU A 26 -0.05 -1.05 -18.61
CA LEU A 26 -1.41 -1.51 -18.89
C LEU A 26 -2.32 -0.43 -19.51
N GLU A 27 -1.75 0.73 -19.86
CA GLU A 27 -2.50 1.92 -20.34
C GLU A 27 -3.53 2.46 -19.33
N GLU A 28 -3.34 2.15 -18.05
CA GLU A 28 -4.20 2.55 -16.95
C GLU A 28 -3.64 3.76 -16.21
N THR A 29 -4.52 4.51 -15.53
CA THR A 29 -4.12 5.64 -14.67
C THR A 29 -4.67 5.47 -13.27
N ILE A 30 -3.98 5.99 -12.26
CA ILE A 30 -4.47 5.98 -10.87
C ILE A 30 -5.86 6.63 -10.79
N HIS A 31 -6.08 7.72 -11.54
CA HIS A 31 -7.37 8.40 -11.58
C HIS A 31 -8.48 7.50 -12.12
N GLY A 32 -8.27 6.91 -13.31
CA GLY A 32 -9.25 6.01 -13.93
C GLY A 32 -9.53 4.76 -13.10
N ARG A 33 -8.49 4.15 -12.52
CA ARG A 33 -8.68 3.01 -11.60
C ARG A 33 -9.48 3.41 -10.37
N ALA A 34 -9.14 4.53 -9.73
CA ALA A 34 -9.84 5.02 -8.55
C ALA A 34 -11.32 5.31 -8.83
N GLU A 35 -11.63 5.94 -9.96
CA GLU A 35 -13.01 6.17 -10.42
C GLU A 35 -13.76 4.85 -10.65
N SER A 36 -13.13 3.88 -11.33
CA SER A 36 -13.75 2.60 -11.67
C SER A 36 -14.15 1.76 -10.46
N ILE A 37 -13.41 1.86 -9.36
CA ILE A 37 -13.67 1.14 -8.11
C ILE A 37 -14.34 2.02 -7.03
N GLY A 38 -14.69 3.27 -7.36
CA GLY A 38 -15.44 4.15 -6.47
C GLY A 38 -14.65 4.65 -5.24
N VAL A 39 -13.32 4.80 -5.35
CA VAL A 39 -12.48 5.38 -4.29
C VAL A 39 -11.87 6.72 -4.73
N SER A 40 -11.41 7.53 -3.78
CA SER A 40 -10.69 8.75 -4.14
C SER A 40 -9.29 8.42 -4.69
N GLU A 41 -8.79 9.23 -5.64
CA GLU A 41 -7.42 9.10 -6.15
C GLU A 41 -6.39 9.17 -5.00
N LEU A 42 -6.65 10.00 -3.98
CA LEU A 42 -5.81 10.10 -2.80
C LEU A 42 -5.76 8.80 -2.01
N THR A 43 -6.89 8.10 -1.84
CA THR A 43 -6.96 6.80 -1.19
C THR A 43 -6.11 5.79 -1.95
N TYR A 44 -6.29 5.71 -3.28
CA TYR A 44 -5.52 4.81 -4.13
C TYR A 44 -4.02 5.06 -4.00
N ARG A 45 -3.60 6.33 -4.12
CA ARG A 45 -2.20 6.74 -3.97
C ARG A 45 -1.64 6.40 -2.59
N LYS A 46 -2.38 6.68 -1.51
CA LYS A 46 -1.94 6.33 -0.14
C LYS A 46 -1.76 4.83 0.03
N THR A 47 -2.59 4.02 -0.62
CA THR A 47 -2.48 2.56 -0.56
C THR A 47 -1.26 2.02 -1.28
N ILE A 48 -1.01 2.43 -2.53
CA ILE A 48 0.18 1.95 -3.27
C ILE A 48 1.52 2.37 -2.63
N TYR A 49 1.53 3.48 -1.89
CA TYR A 49 2.70 3.95 -1.15
C TYR A 49 2.72 3.49 0.32
N ARG A 50 1.88 2.52 0.72
CA ARG A 50 1.76 1.95 2.08
C ARG A 50 1.54 2.98 3.19
N GLN A 51 0.95 4.11 2.87
CA GLN A 51 0.57 5.14 3.85
C GLN A 51 -0.76 4.81 4.54
N ALA A 52 -1.64 4.08 3.86
CA ALA A 52 -2.89 3.55 4.41
C ALA A 52 -3.37 2.37 3.56
N GLY A 53 -3.83 1.27 4.16
CA GLY A 53 -4.44 0.17 3.38
C GLY A 53 -5.86 0.51 2.90
N ASN A 54 -6.27 -0.08 1.78
CA ASN A 54 -7.66 -0.04 1.33
C ASN A 54 -7.95 -1.34 0.57
N GLN A 55 -9.01 -2.05 0.95
CA GLN A 55 -9.30 -3.39 0.44
C GLN A 55 -9.68 -3.34 -1.04
N GLU A 56 -10.41 -2.30 -1.45
CA GLU A 56 -10.87 -2.10 -2.82
C GLU A 56 -9.68 -1.88 -3.76
N VAL A 57 -8.72 -1.04 -3.37
CA VAL A 57 -7.48 -0.79 -4.13
C VAL A 57 -6.62 -2.06 -4.24
N ILE A 58 -6.54 -2.85 -3.17
CA ILE A 58 -5.77 -4.11 -3.17
C ILE A 58 -6.41 -5.14 -4.10
N SER A 59 -7.73 -5.30 -4.02
CA SER A 59 -8.47 -6.17 -4.93
C SER A 59 -8.33 -5.72 -6.38
N ASP A 60 -8.36 -4.41 -6.64
CA ASP A 60 -8.13 -3.83 -7.97
C ASP A 60 -6.78 -4.23 -8.57
N LEU A 61 -5.69 -4.00 -7.83
CA LEU A 61 -4.35 -4.37 -8.28
C LEU A 61 -4.18 -5.89 -8.47
N THR A 62 -4.82 -6.69 -7.61
CA THR A 62 -4.85 -8.15 -7.76
C THR A 62 -5.56 -8.56 -9.05
N MET A 63 -6.70 -7.93 -9.39
CA MET A 63 -7.42 -8.19 -10.64
C MET A 63 -6.61 -7.81 -11.89
N LEU A 64 -5.78 -6.77 -11.78
CA LEU A 64 -4.84 -6.36 -12.84
C LEU A 64 -3.59 -7.24 -12.91
N GLY A 65 -3.43 -8.23 -12.01
CA GLY A 65 -2.24 -9.07 -11.96
C GLY A 65 -0.97 -8.35 -11.49
N ILE A 66 -1.13 -7.20 -10.83
CA ILE A 66 0.00 -6.42 -10.29
C ILE A 66 0.35 -6.98 -8.91
N ASP A 67 1.50 -7.64 -8.81
CA ASP A 67 2.09 -7.98 -7.52
C ASP A 67 2.38 -6.70 -6.74
N HIS A 68 1.98 -6.61 -5.46
CA HIS A 68 1.97 -5.36 -4.71
C HIS A 68 2.43 -5.46 -3.25
N ASP A 69 2.48 -6.65 -2.63
CA ASP A 69 2.78 -6.88 -1.20
C ASP A 69 1.98 -6.00 -0.20
N LEU A 70 0.97 -5.24 -0.64
CA LEU A 70 0.15 -4.38 0.21
C LEU A 70 -0.77 -5.18 1.13
N THR A 71 -0.98 -4.67 2.33
CA THR A 71 -1.89 -5.26 3.33
C THR A 71 -3.14 -4.39 3.49
N PRO A 72 -4.33 -5.00 3.67
CA PRO A 72 -5.55 -4.25 3.95
C PRO A 72 -5.43 -3.44 5.23
N PHE A 73 -6.14 -2.32 5.29
CA PHE A 73 -6.18 -1.52 6.52
C PHE A 73 -7.00 -2.24 7.59
N ASP A 74 -6.31 -2.62 8.66
CA ASP A 74 -6.92 -3.29 9.80
C ASP A 74 -6.99 -2.34 11.00
N LYS A 75 -8.18 -1.76 11.20
CA LYS A 75 -8.48 -0.91 12.37
C LYS A 75 -8.18 -1.59 13.71
N ARG A 76 -8.16 -2.93 13.78
CA ARG A 76 -7.88 -3.67 15.02
C ARG A 76 -6.38 -3.70 15.34
N LYS A 77 -5.52 -3.68 14.33
CA LYS A 77 -4.06 -3.64 14.48
C LYS A 77 -3.55 -2.23 14.81
N GLU A 78 -4.27 -1.19 14.41
CA GLU A 78 -3.93 0.20 14.77
C GLU A 78 -4.34 0.60 16.19
N ARG A 79 -5.19 -0.18 16.86
CA ARG A 79 -5.39 0.00 18.29
C ARG A 79 -4.09 -0.37 18.99
N VAL A 80 -3.25 0.64 19.23
CA VAL A 80 -2.11 0.57 20.14
C VAL A 80 -2.58 -0.23 21.35
N PRO A 81 -1.93 -1.38 21.66
CA PRO A 81 -2.34 -2.18 22.79
C PRO A 81 -2.44 -1.29 24.02
N ARG A 82 -3.51 -1.41 24.79
CA ARG A 82 -3.78 -0.53 25.94
C ARG A 82 -2.57 -0.43 26.90
N TRP A 83 -1.81 -1.51 27.02
CA TRP A 83 -0.59 -1.60 27.83
C TRP A 83 0.57 -0.69 27.36
N LEU A 84 0.63 -0.34 26.07
CA LEU A 84 1.63 0.59 25.52
C LEU A 84 1.29 2.06 25.84
N LYS A 85 0.03 2.37 26.16
CA LYS A 85 -0.39 3.73 26.58
C LYS A 85 -0.10 4.02 28.06
N GLU A 86 -0.01 2.98 28.90
CA GLU A 86 0.23 3.13 30.34
C GLU A 86 1.72 3.37 30.66
N SER A 87 2.65 2.94 29.80
CA SER A 87 4.09 3.16 29.98
C SER A 87 4.59 4.58 29.64
N ALA A 88 3.74 5.44 29.06
CA ALA A 88 4.10 6.82 28.70
C ALA A 88 3.61 7.87 29.71
N ALA A 89 3.00 7.42 30.83
CA ALA A 89 2.45 8.27 31.88
C ALA A 89 3.17 8.11 33.24
N SER A 90 4.41 7.59 33.25
CA SER A 90 5.27 7.50 34.45
C SER A 90 6.51 8.35 34.29
#